data_AF-A0A8S4RQN8-F1
#
_entry.id   AF-A0A8S4RQN8-F1
#
_cell.length_a   1.000
_cell.length_b   1.000
_cell.length_c   1.000
_cell.angle_alpha   90.00
_cell.angle_beta   90.00
_cell.angle_gamma   90.00
#
_symmetry.space_group_name_H-M   'P 1'
#
loop_
_entity.id
_entity.type
_entity.pdbx_description
1 polymer ?
#
loop_
_entity_poly.entity_id
_entity_poly.type
_entity_poly.pdbx_seq_one_letter_code
_entity_poly.pdbx_strand_id
1 'polypeptide(L)'
;MNLQWRTRLNSLRANRPDTVLVDRSVRRATTVDITVPHDDNLVKDIKEKVSKYLDLAHEITAMWNVESTVIVPIVVSVNGLLAKNFDRHLKKLPLGCWIKSRIQKAVVLETARVVRRCLTLEP
;
A
#
# COMPACT_ATOMS: atom_id res chain seq x y z
N MET A 1 -13.43 20.63 6.62
CA MET A 1 -13.51 19.76 5.43
C MET A 1 -14.90 19.91 4.83
N ASN A 2 -15.03 20.43 3.61
CA ASN A 2 -16.33 20.78 2.99
C ASN A 2 -17.23 19.54 2.81
N LEU A 3 -18.54 19.65 3.08
CA LEU A 3 -19.50 18.53 2.98
C LEU A 3 -19.48 17.86 1.60
N GLN A 4 -19.38 18.65 0.53
CA GLN A 4 -19.37 18.17 -0.87
C GLN A 4 -18.24 17.18 -1.15
N TRP A 5 -17.04 17.42 -0.61
CA TRP A 5 -15.90 16.51 -0.80
C TRP A 5 -16.07 15.19 -0.06
N ARG A 6 -16.72 15.25 1.12
CA ARG A 6 -17.00 14.06 1.91
C ARG A 6 -18.01 13.16 1.20
N THR A 7 -19.01 13.72 0.53
CA THR A 7 -19.95 12.96 -0.30
C THR A 7 -19.27 12.32 -1.51
N ARG A 8 -18.39 13.05 -2.22
CA ARG A 8 -17.65 12.50 -3.37
C ARG A 8 -16.75 11.34 -2.96
N LEU A 9 -15.96 11.50 -1.90
CA LEU A 9 -15.12 10.41 -1.38
C LEU A 9 -15.96 9.20 -0.96
N ASN A 10 -17.11 9.41 -0.32
CA ASN A 10 -18.00 8.31 0.10
C ASN A 10 -18.66 7.58 -1.07
N SER A 11 -18.82 8.22 -2.24
CA SER A 11 -19.34 7.55 -3.43
C SER A 11 -18.32 6.67 -4.16
N LEU A 12 -17.04 6.82 -3.87
CA LEU A 12 -15.99 5.97 -4.46
C LEU A 12 -16.06 4.56 -3.86
N ARG A 13 -15.96 3.55 -4.73
CA ARG A 13 -15.88 2.14 -4.30
C ARG A 13 -14.68 1.86 -3.40
N ALA A 14 -13.59 2.59 -3.61
CA ALA A 14 -12.36 2.47 -2.82
C ALA A 14 -11.87 3.85 -2.38
N ASN A 15 -12.08 4.18 -1.10
CA ASN A 15 -11.78 5.50 -0.53
C ASN A 15 -10.95 5.45 0.76
N ARG A 16 -10.50 4.26 1.18
CA ARG A 16 -9.73 4.04 2.41
C ARG A 16 -8.42 3.31 2.09
N PRO A 17 -7.40 4.02 1.62
CA PRO A 17 -6.04 3.48 1.57
C PRO A 17 -5.50 3.35 3.01
N ASP A 18 -4.48 2.54 3.20
CA ASP A 18 -3.84 2.39 4.52
C ASP A 18 -3.18 3.70 4.98
N THR A 19 -2.56 4.42 4.06
CA THR A 19 -1.89 5.68 4.38
C THR A 19 -1.90 6.63 3.18
N VAL A 20 -1.98 7.93 3.46
CA VAL A 20 -1.74 8.96 2.46
C VAL A 20 -0.69 9.93 2.98
N LEU A 21 0.39 10.10 2.23
CA LEU A 21 1.44 11.07 2.49
C LEU A 21 1.22 12.28 1.58
N VAL A 22 1.34 13.49 2.12
CA VAL A 22 1.26 14.73 1.33
C VAL A 22 2.55 15.51 1.51
N ASP A 23 3.31 15.64 0.44
CA ASP A 23 4.45 16.54 0.37
C ASP A 23 3.99 17.86 -0.24
N ARG A 24 3.87 18.88 0.61
CA ARG A 24 3.45 20.23 0.19
C ARG A 24 4.53 20.99 -0.57
N SER A 25 5.81 20.64 -0.36
CA SER A 25 6.94 21.35 -1.00
C SER A 25 6.97 21.08 -2.51
N VAL A 26 6.72 19.83 -2.91
CA VAL A 26 6.63 19.41 -4.32
C VAL A 26 5.19 19.20 -4.78
N ARG A 27 4.21 19.67 -3.98
CA ARG A 27 2.77 19.56 -4.24
C ARG A 27 2.36 18.17 -4.74
N ARG A 28 2.71 17.11 -4.01
CA ARG A 28 2.42 15.72 -4.39
C ARG A 28 1.79 14.96 -3.23
N ALA A 29 0.76 14.18 -3.52
CA ALA A 29 0.24 13.18 -2.61
C ALA A 29 0.69 11.77 -3.04
N THR A 30 0.83 10.87 -2.08
CA THR A 30 1.17 9.47 -2.30
C THR A 30 0.23 8.60 -1.48
N THR A 31 -0.59 7.78 -2.15
CA THR A 31 -1.41 6.77 -1.48
C THR A 31 -0.63 5.47 -1.38
N VAL A 32 -0.57 4.91 -0.18
CA VAL A 32 0.13 3.66 0.12
C VAL A 32 -0.90 2.64 0.60
N ASP A 33 -0.82 1.46 0.02
CA ASP A 33 -1.71 0.35 0.35
C ASP A 33 -0.89 -0.95 0.39
N ILE A 34 -1.01 -1.68 1.49
CA ILE A 34 -0.16 -2.78 1.90
C ILE A 34 -0.96 -4.08 1.81
N THR A 35 -0.39 -5.14 1.25
CA THR A 35 -1.04 -6.47 1.27
C THR A 35 -0.03 -7.60 1.26
N VAL A 36 -0.42 -8.70 1.90
CA VAL A 36 0.38 -9.91 2.01
C VAL A 36 -0.34 -11.10 1.38
N PRO A 37 -0.20 -11.34 0.06
CA PRO A 37 -0.92 -12.41 -0.61
C PRO A 37 -0.12 -13.71 -0.69
N HIS A 38 -0.74 -14.73 -1.29
CA HIS A 38 -0.02 -15.89 -1.78
C HIS A 38 0.93 -15.51 -2.94
N ASP A 39 2.00 -16.27 -3.11
CA ASP A 39 3.09 -15.98 -4.07
C ASP A 39 2.56 -15.77 -5.50
N ASP A 40 1.66 -16.64 -5.96
CA ASP A 40 1.07 -16.58 -7.31
C ASP A 40 0.24 -15.32 -7.58
N ASN A 41 -0.27 -14.68 -6.52
CA ASN A 41 -1.15 -13.52 -6.63
C ASN A 41 -0.40 -12.18 -6.60
N LEU A 42 0.91 -12.16 -6.37
CA LEU A 42 1.70 -10.93 -6.24
C LEU A 42 1.46 -9.91 -7.37
N VAL A 43 1.55 -10.37 -8.63
CA VAL A 43 1.41 -9.48 -9.80
C VAL A 43 -0.02 -9.02 -9.97
N LYS A 44 -0.99 -9.90 -9.69
CA LYS A 44 -2.41 -9.61 -9.78
C LYS A 44 -2.80 -8.53 -8.77
N ASP A 45 -2.43 -8.70 -7.51
CA ASP A 45 -2.74 -7.77 -6.42
C ASP A 45 -2.15 -6.37 -6.65
N ILE A 46 -0.94 -6.30 -7.20
CA ILE A 46 -0.32 -5.01 -7.57
C ILE A 46 -1.19 -4.28 -8.60
N LYS A 47 -1.62 -4.97 -9.66
CA LYS A 47 -2.45 -4.37 -10.72
C LYS A 47 -3.82 -3.96 -10.18
N GLU A 48 -4.44 -4.83 -9.40
CA GLU A 48 -5.75 -4.57 -8.79
C GLU A 48 -5.70 -3.35 -7.89
N LYS A 49 -4.66 -3.17 -7.06
CA LYS A 49 -4.51 -1.98 -6.21
C LYS A 49 -4.33 -0.69 -7.00
N VAL A 50 -3.49 -0.70 -8.03
CA VAL A 50 -3.30 0.48 -8.88
C VAL A 50 -4.60 0.87 -9.56
N SER A 51 -5.35 -0.10 -10.08
CA SER A 51 -6.66 0.16 -10.71
C SER A 51 -7.70 0.62 -9.69
N LYS A 52 -7.79 -0.04 -8.53
CA LYS A 52 -8.76 0.23 -7.48
C LYS A 52 -8.71 1.67 -6.97
N TYR A 53 -7.52 2.25 -6.83
CA TYR A 53 -7.35 3.58 -6.24
C TYR A 53 -7.20 4.73 -7.25
N LEU A 54 -7.40 4.47 -8.55
CA LEU A 54 -7.24 5.48 -9.59
C LEU A 54 -8.21 6.66 -9.38
N ASP A 55 -9.49 6.38 -9.14
CA ASP A 55 -10.50 7.42 -8.89
C ASP A 55 -10.21 8.22 -7.62
N LEU A 56 -9.76 7.54 -6.57
CA LEU A 56 -9.36 8.20 -5.33
C LEU A 56 -8.16 9.13 -5.56
N ALA A 57 -7.19 8.73 -6.37
CA ALA A 57 -6.04 9.57 -6.69
C ALA A 57 -6.46 10.86 -7.41
N HIS A 58 -7.44 10.78 -8.33
CA HIS A 58 -7.99 11.98 -8.97
C HIS A 58 -8.70 12.90 -7.98
N GLU A 59 -9.58 12.36 -7.13
CA GLU A 59 -10.29 13.15 -6.12
C GLU A 59 -9.33 13.78 -5.11
N ILE A 60 -8.34 13.05 -4.62
CA ILE A 60 -7.30 13.59 -3.72
C ILE A 60 -6.54 14.74 -4.37
N THR A 61 -6.17 14.60 -5.64
CA THR A 61 -5.43 15.62 -6.39
C THR A 61 -6.22 16.93 -6.44
N ALA A 62 -7.52 16.84 -6.78
CA ALA A 62 -8.41 17.99 -6.82
C ALA A 62 -8.67 18.58 -5.41
N MET A 63 -8.94 17.72 -4.43
CA MET A 63 -9.32 18.12 -3.07
C MET A 63 -8.21 18.86 -2.31
N TRP A 64 -6.97 18.40 -2.46
CA TRP A 64 -5.83 18.95 -1.73
C TRP A 64 -4.98 19.92 -2.54
N ASN A 65 -5.41 20.25 -3.77
CA ASN A 65 -4.74 21.19 -4.67
C ASN A 65 -3.26 20.86 -4.88
N VAL A 66 -2.96 19.57 -4.99
CA VAL A 66 -1.64 19.03 -5.34
C VAL A 66 -1.56 18.82 -6.85
N GLU A 67 -0.36 18.78 -7.42
CA GLU A 67 -0.15 18.57 -8.86
C GLU A 67 -0.42 17.12 -9.27
N SER A 68 -0.16 16.16 -8.38
CA SER A 68 -0.40 14.74 -8.67
C SER A 68 -0.57 13.93 -7.40
N THR A 69 -1.33 12.84 -7.52
CA THR A 69 -1.41 11.78 -6.52
C THR A 69 -0.88 10.48 -7.10
N VAL A 70 0.12 9.89 -6.45
CA VAL A 70 0.75 8.64 -6.91
C VAL A 70 0.29 7.47 -6.06
N ILE A 71 -0.08 6.37 -6.69
CA ILE A 71 -0.45 5.12 -6.01
C ILE A 71 0.80 4.24 -5.88
N VAL A 72 1.09 3.81 -4.65
CA VAL A 72 2.24 2.97 -4.31
C VAL A 72 1.74 1.71 -3.60
N PRO A 73 1.53 0.61 -4.33
CA PRO A 73 1.17 -0.66 -3.72
C PRO A 73 2.43 -1.32 -3.13
N ILE A 74 2.38 -1.64 -1.84
CA ILE A 74 3.40 -2.39 -1.10
C ILE A 74 2.88 -3.82 -0.94
N VAL A 75 3.26 -4.69 -1.86
CA VAL A 75 2.80 -6.09 -1.89
C VAL A 75 3.99 -7.01 -1.63
N VAL A 76 3.86 -7.86 -0.62
CA VAL A 76 4.90 -8.77 -0.15
C VAL A 76 4.25 -10.12 0.09
N SER A 77 4.71 -11.21 -0.50
CA SER A 77 4.01 -12.47 -0.29
C SER A 77 4.20 -13.01 1.13
N VAL A 78 3.36 -13.96 1.54
CA VAL A 78 3.49 -14.67 2.83
C VAL A 78 4.84 -15.34 3.06
N ASN A 79 5.56 -15.68 1.97
CA ASN A 79 6.90 -16.26 1.98
C ASN A 79 8.02 -15.19 1.87
N GLY A 80 7.66 -13.91 1.89
CA GLY A 80 8.59 -12.80 1.75
C GLY A 80 9.06 -12.54 0.31
N LEU A 81 8.38 -13.07 -0.70
CA LEU A 81 8.69 -12.75 -2.09
C LEU A 81 8.22 -11.34 -2.43
N LEU A 82 9.03 -10.67 -3.26
CA LEU A 82 8.77 -9.31 -3.74
C LEU A 82 8.74 -9.31 -5.26
N ALA A 83 7.80 -8.56 -5.84
CA ALA A 83 7.77 -8.36 -7.28
C ALA A 83 8.97 -7.53 -7.77
N LYS A 84 9.37 -7.73 -9.03
CA LYS A 84 10.52 -7.02 -9.65
C LYS A 84 10.40 -5.49 -9.60
N ASN A 85 9.19 -4.95 -9.58
CA ASN A 85 8.90 -3.52 -9.51
C ASN A 85 8.83 -2.97 -8.08
N PHE A 86 8.98 -3.79 -7.04
CA PHE A 86 8.89 -3.35 -5.64
C PHE A 86 9.87 -2.22 -5.33
N ASP A 87 11.12 -2.33 -5.80
CA ASP A 87 12.14 -1.29 -5.58
C ASP A 87 11.75 0.04 -6.25
N ARG A 88 11.06 -0.01 -7.40
CA ARG A 88 10.54 1.19 -8.08
C ARG A 88 9.42 1.83 -7.26
N HIS A 89 8.57 1.05 -6.63
CA HIS A 89 7.52 1.54 -5.74
C HIS A 89 8.13 2.17 -4.50
N LEU A 90 9.11 1.51 -3.90
CA LEU A 90 9.77 1.97 -2.68
C LEU A 90 10.50 3.30 -2.87
N LYS A 91 11.17 3.49 -4.01
CA LYS A 91 11.83 4.77 -4.37
C LYS A 91 10.89 5.97 -4.46
N LYS A 92 9.57 5.76 -4.54
CA LYS A 92 8.56 6.83 -4.52
C LYS A 92 8.21 7.29 -3.10
N LEU A 93 8.70 6.57 -2.09
CA LEU A 93 8.51 6.89 -0.68
C LEU A 93 9.82 7.47 -0.11
N PRO A 94 9.76 8.33 0.91
CA PRO A 94 10.94 8.83 1.61
C PRO A 94 11.52 7.75 2.54
N LEU A 95 11.78 6.56 2.01
CA LEU A 95 12.28 5.39 2.72
C LEU A 95 13.61 4.93 2.13
N GLY A 96 14.49 4.45 2.99
CA GLY A 96 15.77 3.91 2.58
C GLY A 96 15.70 2.48 2.05
N CYS A 97 16.72 2.07 1.29
CA CYS A 97 16.79 0.73 0.68
C CYS A 97 16.79 -0.43 1.70
N TRP A 98 17.27 -0.20 2.93
CA TRP A 98 17.29 -1.19 4.01
C TRP A 98 15.90 -1.63 4.48
N ILE A 99 14.85 -0.86 4.18
CA ILE A 99 13.49 -1.21 4.60
C ILE A 99 12.99 -2.48 3.90
N LYS A 100 13.47 -2.75 2.66
CA LYS A 100 13.11 -3.94 1.90
C LYS A 100 13.43 -5.22 2.67
N SER A 101 14.67 -5.34 3.14
CA SER A 101 15.10 -6.53 3.90
C SER A 101 14.40 -6.63 5.24
N ARG A 102 14.09 -5.51 5.90
CA ARG A 102 13.29 -5.50 7.13
C ARG A 102 11.86 -6.01 6.91
N ILE A 103 11.21 -5.58 5.84
CA ILE A 103 9.85 -6.02 5.48
C ILE A 103 9.86 -7.52 5.21
N GLN A 104 10.77 -8.03 4.37
CA GLN A 104 10.86 -9.47 4.08
C GLN A 104 11.12 -10.28 5.34
N LYS A 105 12.07 -9.84 6.18
CA LYS A 105 12.38 -10.50 7.45
C LYS A 105 11.18 -10.53 8.38
N ALA A 106 10.45 -9.41 8.51
CA ALA A 106 9.27 -9.32 9.36
C ALA A 106 8.19 -10.31 8.92
N VAL A 107 7.89 -10.38 7.62
CA VAL A 107 6.86 -11.29 7.10
C VAL A 107 7.23 -12.75 7.41
N VAL A 108 8.45 -13.18 7.12
CA VAL A 108 8.88 -14.56 7.38
C VAL A 108 8.85 -14.89 8.88
N LEU A 109 9.32 -13.96 9.74
CA LEU A 109 9.29 -14.16 11.19
C LEU A 109 7.87 -14.23 11.75
N GLU A 110 6.96 -13.39 11.26
CA GLU A 110 5.56 -13.40 11.70
C GLU A 110 4.83 -14.66 11.21
N THR A 111 5.06 -15.09 9.97
CA THR A 111 4.54 -16.37 9.46
C THR A 111 5.01 -17.53 10.34
N ALA A 112 6.31 -17.61 10.67
CA ALA A 112 6.84 -18.63 11.56
C ALA A 112 6.26 -18.53 12.99
N ARG A 113 6.07 -17.31 13.50
CA ARG A 113 5.45 -17.07 14.82
C ARG A 113 4.01 -17.55 14.86
N VAL A 114 3.23 -17.31 13.80
CA VAL A 114 1.86 -17.81 13.68
C VAL A 114 1.84 -19.34 13.70
N VAL A 115 2.69 -20.00 12.92
CA VAL A 115 2.79 -21.47 12.90
C VAL A 115 3.14 -22.02 14.29
N ARG A 116 4.18 -21.47 14.95
CA ARG A 116 4.56 -21.89 16.31
C ARG A 116 3.40 -21.75 17.28
N ARG A 117 2.71 -20.61 17.25
CA ARG A 117 1.56 -20.34 18.10
C ARG A 117 0.48 -21.41 17.92
N CYS A 118 0.11 -21.71 16.68
CA CYS A 118 -0.89 -22.73 16.37
C CYS A 118 -0.50 -24.12 16.86
N LEU A 119 0.79 -24.48 16.79
CA LEU A 119 1.29 -25.77 17.29
C LEU A 119 1.42 -25.82 18.81
N THR A 120 1.50 -24.66 19.47
CA THR A 120 1.55 -24.55 20.94
C THR A 120 0.19 -24.31 21.59
N LEU A 121 -0.87 -24.16 20.79
CA LEU A 121 -2.22 -24.21 21.34
C LEU A 121 -2.48 -25.67 21.70
N GLU A 122 -2.41 -26.00 23.00
CA GLU A 122 -2.98 -27.26 23.49
C GLU A 122 -4.48 -27.32 23.12
N PRO A 123 -5.04 -28.51 22.85
CA PRO A 123 -6.48 -28.66 22.67
C PRO A 123 -7.29 -28.18 23.88
#